data_AF-A0A1C7W3H9-F1
#
_entry.id   AF-A0A1C7W3H9-F1
#
_cell.length_a   1.000
_cell.length_b   1.000
_cell.length_c   1.000
_cell.angle_alpha   90.00
_cell.angle_beta   90.00
_cell.angle_gamma   90.00
#
_symmetry.space_group_name_H-M   'P 1'
#
loop_
_entity.id
_entity.type
_entity.pdbx_description
1 polymer ?
#
loop_
_entity_poly.entity_id
_entity_poly.type
_entity_poly.pdbx_seq_one_letter_code
_entity_poly.pdbx_strand_id
1 'polypeptide(L)' 'MQLIDAQCRAEQARAVLDMWLEAEILDHNESALVCALITILDGVPESIRDHINSLPAMGAK' A
#
# COMPACT_ATOMS: atom_id res chain seq x y z
N MET A 1 -6.74 -3.57 15.02
CA MET A 1 -6.61 -3.10 13.63
C MET A 1 -7.22 -4.17 12.75
N GLN A 2 -8.24 -3.83 11.96
CA GLN A 2 -8.86 -4.78 11.03
C GLN A 2 -8.03 -4.88 9.75
N LEU A 3 -8.19 -5.96 9.00
CA LEU A 3 -7.45 -6.18 7.77
C LEU A 3 -7.77 -5.12 6.70
N ILE A 4 -9.01 -4.62 6.68
CA ILE A 4 -9.43 -3.51 5.81
C ILE A 4 -8.74 -2.18 6.18
N ASP A 5 -8.49 -1.94 7.46
CA ASP A 5 -7.73 -0.76 7.91
C ASP A 5 -6.27 -0.87 7.45
N ALA A 6 -5.71 -2.08 7.47
CA ALA A 6 -4.35 -2.35 7.00
C ALA A 6 -4.21 -2.15 5.48
N GLN A 7 -5.20 -2.60 4.70
CA GLN A 7 -5.26 -2.33 3.26
C GLN A 7 -5.24 -0.83 2.98
N CYS A 8 -6.14 -0.08 3.62
CA CYS A 8 -6.27 1.36 3.40
C CYS A 8 -4.99 2.12 3.79
N ARG A 9 -4.33 1.72 4.88
CA ARG A 9 -3.03 2.29 5.27
C ARG A 9 -1.92 2.00 4.27
N ALA A 10 -1.90 0.82 3.66
CA ALA A 10 -0.94 0.48 2.62
C ALA A 10 -1.16 1.31 1.35
N GLU A 11 -2.42 1.52 0.94
CA GLU A 11 -2.79 2.41 -0.18
C GLU A 11 -2.36 3.86 0.11
N GLN A 12 -2.62 4.36 1.33
CA GLN A 12 -2.20 5.70 1.75
C GLN A 12 -0.68 5.86 1.78
N ALA A 13 0.04 4.86 2.29
CA ALA A 13 1.50 4.89 2.34
C ALA A 13 2.10 5.01 0.94
N ARG A 14 1.55 4.27 -0.03
CA ARG A 14 1.98 4.37 -1.43
C ARG A 14 1.71 5.75 -2.01
N ALA A 15 0.52 6.31 -1.80
CA ALA A 15 0.19 7.66 -2.28
C ALA A 15 1.10 8.75 -1.69
N VAL A 16 1.49 8.62 -0.42
CA VAL A 16 2.44 9.54 0.22
C VAL A 16 3.85 9.39 -0.37
N LEU A 17 4.29 8.16 -0.64
CA LEU A 17 5.60 7.90 -1.26
C LEU A 17 5.66 8.43 -2.70
N ASP A 18 4.59 8.25 -3.47
CA ASP A 18 4.48 8.79 -4.83
C ASP A 18 4.55 10.32 -4.82
N MET A 19 3.80 10.98 -3.93
CA MET A 19 3.87 12.44 -3.74
C MET A 19 5.26 12.90 -3.31
N TRP A 20 5.96 12.11 -2.48
CA TRP A 20 7.31 12.44 -2.05
C TRP A 20 8.31 12.36 -3.22
N LEU A 21 8.15 11.36 -4.10
CA LEU A 21 8.97 11.22 -5.30
C LEU A 21 8.73 12.38 -6.29
N GLU A 22 7.47 12.81 -6.44
CA GLU A 22 7.06 13.92 -7.32
C GLU A 22 7.48 15.30 -6.81
N ALA A 23 7.80 15.45 -5.52
CA ALA A 23 8.16 16.73 -4.94
C ALA A 23 9.53 17.27 -5.43
N GLU A 24 10.33 16.46 -6.14
CA GLU A 24 11.67 16.80 -6.67
C GLU A 24 12.65 17.36 -5.61
N ILE A 25 12.37 17.13 -4.32
CA ILE A 25 13.22 17.56 -3.19
C ILE A 25 14.22 16.50 -2.74
N LEU A 26 14.15 15.30 -3.32
CA LEU A 26 14.94 14.14 -2.93
C LEU A 26 16.28 14.12 -3.64
N ASP A 27 17.34 13.73 -2.93
CA ASP A 27 18.58 13.34 -3.59
C ASP A 27 18.43 11.99 -4.31
N HIS A 28 19.44 11.61 -5.09
CA HIS A 28 19.41 10.36 -5.87
C HIS A 28 19.27 9.11 -4.99
N ASN A 29 19.91 9.10 -3.82
CA ASN A 29 19.88 7.97 -2.90
C ASN A 29 18.52 7.89 -2.19
N GLU A 30 17.96 9.01 -1.76
CA GLU A 30 16.61 9.08 -1.18
C GLU A 30 15.55 8.66 -2.20
N SER A 31 15.67 9.12 -3.45
CA SER A 31 14.78 8.71 -4.54
C SER A 31 14.82 7.20 -4.78
N ALA A 32 16.02 6.59 -4.76
CA ALA A 32 16.17 5.14 -4.90
C ALA A 32 15.51 4.38 -3.73
N LEU A 33 15.61 4.88 -2.51
CA LEU A 33 14.95 4.29 -1.33
C LEU A 33 13.42 4.41 -1.42
N VAL A 34 12.89 5.55 -1.85
CA VAL A 34 11.44 5.74 -2.06
C VAL A 34 10.92 4.80 -3.13
N CYS A 35 11.60 4.68 -4.27
CA CYS A 35 11.27 3.70 -5.32
C CYS A 35 11.31 2.26 -4.81
N ALA A 36 12.29 1.92 -3.97
CA ALA A 36 12.37 0.60 -3.35
C ALA A 36 11.17 0.34 -2.41
N LEU A 37 10.78 1.33 -1.60
CA LEU A 37 9.60 1.23 -0.73
C LEU A 37 8.30 1.06 -1.53
N ILE A 38 8.12 1.82 -2.61
CA ILE A 38 6.98 1.66 -3.52
C ILE A 38 6.94 0.25 -4.10
N THR A 39 8.09 -0.29 -4.52
CA THR A 39 8.21 -1.65 -5.05
C THR A 39 7.89 -2.71 -3.99
N ILE A 40 8.31 -2.52 -2.74
CA ILE A 40 8.01 -3.43 -1.63
C ILE A 40 6.50 -3.44 -1.31
N LEU A 41 5.84 -2.30 -1.44
CA LEU A 41 4.39 -2.16 -1.21
C LEU A 41 3.54 -2.61 -2.40
N ASP A 42 4.14 -2.83 -3.56
CA ASP A 42 3.41 -3.22 -4.77
C ASP A 42 2.73 -4.58 -4.58
N GLY A 43 1.43 -4.64 -4.89
CA GLY A 43 0.62 -5.85 -4.73
C GLY A 43 0.17 -6.15 -3.29
N VAL A 44 0.67 -5.44 -2.27
CA VAL A 44 0.25 -5.67 -0.87
C VAL A 44 -1.22 -5.30 -0.65
N PRO A 45 -1.70 -4.09 -1.03
CA PRO A 45 -3.12 -3.76 -0.93
C PRO A 45 -4.03 -4.73 -1.69
N GLU A 46 -3.62 -5.13 -2.90
CA GLU A 46 -4.36 -6.06 -3.77
C GLU A 46 -4.48 -7.42 -3.12
N SER A 47 -3.37 -7.96 -2.59
CA SER A 47 -3.37 -9.26 -1.91
C SER A 47 -4.25 -9.26 -0.67
N ILE A 48 -4.27 -8.15 0.08
CA ILE A 48 -5.17 -7.98 1.22
C ILE A 48 -6.64 -7.94 0.76
N ARG A 49 -6.93 -7.17 -0.30
CA ARG A 49 -8.28 -7.04 -0.88
C ARG A 49 -8.81 -8.38 -1.39
N ASP A 50 -7.97 -9.14 -2.10
CA ASP A 50 -8.31 -10.45 -2.62
C ASP A 50 -8.57 -11.43 -1.47
N HIS A 51 -7.78 -11.38 -0.41
CA HIS A 51 -8.03 -12.16 0.79
C HIS A 51 -9.39 -11.83 1.42
N ILE A 52 -9.69 -10.54 1.62
CA ILE A 52 -10.99 -10.07 2.16
C ILE A 52 -12.16 -10.56 1.29
N ASN A 53 -12.03 -10.47 -0.03
CA ASN A 53 -13.07 -10.87 -0.98
C ASN A 53 -13.21 -12.39 -1.12
N SER A 54 -12.13 -13.14 -0.89
CA SER A 54 -12.12 -14.61 -0.93
C SER A 54 -12.73 -15.25 0.32
N LEU A 55 -12.82 -14.50 1.42
CA LEU A 55 -13.50 -14.97 2.62
C LEU A 55 -15.01 -15.09 2.30
N PRO A 56 -15.63 -16.26 2.48
CA PRO A 56 -17.06 -16.38 2.32
C PRO A 56 -17.72 -15.39 3.27
N ALA A 57 -18.69 -14.61 2.78
CA ALA A 57 -19.44 -13.64 3.57
C ALA A 57 -19.96 -14.32 4.84
N MET A 58 -19.24 -14.17 5.96
CA MET A 58 -19.64 -14.68 7.25
C MET A 58 -20.79 -13.80 7.74
N GLY A 59 -22.00 -14.08 7.27
CA GLY A 59 -23.15 -13.23 7.56
C GLY A 59 -24.42 -13.60 6.80
N ALA A 60 -24.81 -14.88 6.81
CA ALA A 60 -26.19 -15.27 6.55
C ALA A 60 -26.55 -16.47 7.44
N LYS A 61 -26.82 -16.20 8.72
CA LYS A 61 -27.60 -17.06 9.62
C LYS A 61 -28.21 -16.21 10.72
#